data_AF-G5QAZ3-F1
#
_entry.id   AF-G5QAZ3-F1
#
_cell.length_a   1.000
_cell.length_b   1.000
_cell.length_c   1.000
_cell.angle_alpha   90.00
_cell.angle_beta   90.00
_cell.angle_gamma   90.00
#
_symmetry.space_group_name_H-M   'P 1'
#
loop_
_entity.id
_entity.type
_entity.pdbx_description
1 polymer ?
#
loop_
_entity_poly.entity_id
_entity_poly.type
_entity_poly.pdbx_seq_one_letter_code
_entity_poly.pdbx_strand_id
1 'polypeptide(L)'
;MAWASLHRIRQFQPIGQPPISVYRELRKLSNQITTRQKIDNTFKRGAPLLVDPAMDAVCAAADVGCFATYIIRQGGVLIPRENYVVRLAYQPADEMNAYCEIPEKVFGVWSPRLGDASRICTRLVKWIFHCQKWQKSPIFHCQKWLCQLTES
;
A
#
# COMPACT_ATOMS: atom_id res chain seq x y z
N MET A 1 -23.37 7.78 -18.15
CA MET A 1 -23.00 6.83 -17.06
C MET A 1 -23.67 7.23 -15.73
N ALA A 2 -25.00 7.29 -15.63
CA ALA A 2 -25.72 7.71 -14.40
C ALA A 2 -26.36 6.54 -13.62
N TRP A 3 -26.64 5.43 -14.29
CA TRP A 3 -27.31 4.28 -13.69
C TRP A 3 -26.39 3.46 -12.77
N ALA A 4 -25.15 3.20 -13.19
CA ALA A 4 -24.18 2.44 -12.38
C ALA A 4 -23.80 3.14 -11.07
N SER A 5 -23.75 4.48 -11.04
CA SER A 5 -23.46 5.25 -9.82
C SER A 5 -24.65 5.27 -8.86
N LEU A 6 -25.88 5.41 -9.38
CA LEU A 6 -27.10 5.35 -8.58
C LEU A 6 -27.23 4.02 -7.83
N HIS A 7 -26.93 2.91 -8.50
CA HIS A 7 -27.07 1.56 -7.94
C HIS A 7 -25.79 1.00 -7.31
N ARG A 8 -24.71 1.80 -7.24
CA ARG A 8 -23.40 1.39 -6.70
C ARG A 8 -22.86 0.09 -7.33
N ILE A 9 -23.14 -0.14 -8.61
CA ILE A 9 -22.69 -1.34 -9.33
C ILE A 9 -21.21 -1.17 -9.66
N ARG A 10 -20.39 -2.13 -9.22
CA ARG A 10 -18.95 -2.15 -9.54
C ARG A 10 -18.81 -2.41 -11.04
N GLN A 11 -18.36 -1.40 -11.78
CA GLN A 11 -18.38 -1.44 -13.25
C GLN A 11 -17.58 -2.60 -13.84
N PHE A 12 -16.46 -3.02 -13.23
CA PHE A 12 -15.67 -4.17 -13.68
C PHE A 12 -15.00 -4.87 -12.50
N GLN A 13 -15.27 -6.17 -12.33
CA GLN A 13 -14.56 -7.02 -11.39
C GLN A 13 -14.01 -8.23 -12.15
N PRO A 14 -12.70 -8.25 -12.48
CA PRO A 14 -12.13 -9.35 -13.24
C PRO A 14 -12.17 -10.64 -12.42
N ILE A 15 -12.67 -11.70 -13.02
CA ILE A 15 -12.79 -13.02 -12.41
C ILE A 15 -11.51 -13.82 -12.71
N GLY A 16 -11.00 -14.54 -11.71
CA GLY A 16 -9.88 -15.48 -11.89
C GLY A 16 -8.50 -14.85 -12.07
N GLN A 17 -8.39 -13.53 -12.10
CA GLN A 17 -7.11 -12.83 -12.16
C GLN A 17 -6.37 -12.93 -10.82
N PRO A 18 -5.04 -13.07 -10.84
CA PRO A 18 -4.22 -12.94 -9.63
C PRO A 18 -4.41 -11.59 -8.92
N PRO A 19 -4.23 -11.54 -7.59
CA PRO A 19 -4.48 -10.34 -6.81
C PRO A 19 -3.54 -9.18 -7.21
N ILE A 20 -4.13 -8.07 -7.63
CA ILE A 20 -3.42 -6.82 -7.94
C ILE A 20 -2.74 -6.24 -6.68
N SER A 21 -3.30 -6.51 -5.50
CA SER A 21 -2.73 -6.06 -4.24
C SER A 21 -1.34 -6.67 -3.98
N VAL A 22 -1.16 -7.96 -4.23
CA VAL A 22 0.14 -8.65 -4.15
C VAL A 22 1.12 -8.02 -5.16
N TYR A 23 0.69 -7.82 -6.40
CA TYR A 23 1.49 -7.17 -7.44
C TYR A 23 1.99 -5.77 -7.02
N ARG A 24 1.13 -4.97 -6.37
CA ARG A 24 1.52 -3.65 -5.84
C ARG A 24 2.49 -3.75 -4.67
N GLU A 25 2.30 -4.71 -3.77
CA GLU A 25 3.20 -4.92 -2.63
C GLU A 25 4.57 -5.45 -3.06
N LEU A 26 4.65 -6.34 -4.06
CA LEU A 26 5.92 -6.82 -4.63
C LEU A 26 6.75 -5.68 -5.23
N ARG A 27 6.12 -4.76 -5.98
CA ARG A 27 6.85 -3.59 -6.51
C ARG A 27 7.33 -2.65 -5.42
N LYS A 28 6.55 -2.47 -4.35
CA LYS A 28 7.03 -1.72 -3.17
C LYS A 28 8.24 -2.39 -2.55
N LEU A 29 8.19 -3.72 -2.39
CA LEU A 29 9.30 -4.51 -1.85
C LEU A 29 10.55 -4.37 -2.72
N SER A 30 10.43 -4.55 -4.03
CA SER A 30 11.54 -4.40 -4.99
C SER A 30 12.19 -3.02 -4.89
N ASN A 31 11.37 -1.96 -4.88
CA ASN A 31 11.87 -0.59 -4.73
C ASN A 31 12.61 -0.39 -3.39
N GLN A 32 12.11 -0.95 -2.28
CA GLN A 32 12.77 -0.87 -0.98
C GLN A 32 14.11 -1.60 -0.96
N ILE A 33 14.17 -2.83 -1.48
CA ILE A 33 15.40 -3.63 -1.54
C ILE A 33 16.42 -2.94 -2.45
N THR A 34 16.00 -2.51 -3.63
CA THR A 34 16.85 -1.81 -4.60
C THR A 34 17.42 -0.52 -4.00
N THR A 35 16.62 0.28 -3.30
CA THR A 35 17.09 1.49 -2.63
C THR A 35 18.13 1.16 -1.55
N ARG A 36 17.90 0.13 -0.73
CA ARG A 36 18.89 -0.30 0.29
C ARG A 36 20.20 -0.76 -0.34
N GLN A 37 20.13 -1.64 -1.34
CA GLN A 37 21.33 -2.14 -2.03
C GLN A 37 22.14 -1.04 -2.71
N LYS A 38 21.48 0.01 -3.21
CA LYS A 38 22.15 1.20 -3.77
C LYS A 38 22.87 1.99 -2.69
N ILE A 39 22.27 2.17 -1.52
CA ILE A 39 22.91 2.82 -0.36
C ILE A 39 24.15 2.01 0.07
N ASP A 40 24.02 0.68 0.10
CA ASP A 40 25.09 -0.23 0.53
C ASP A 40 26.14 -0.49 -0.56
N ASN A 41 26.01 0.11 -1.75
CA ASN A 41 26.84 -0.14 -2.95
C ASN A 41 26.95 -1.62 -3.39
N THR A 42 26.00 -2.46 -2.96
CA THR A 42 25.95 -3.90 -3.29
C THR A 42 25.05 -4.21 -4.49
N PHE A 43 24.38 -3.20 -5.03
CA PHE A 43 23.41 -3.36 -6.11
C PHE A 43 24.04 -3.99 -7.36
N LYS A 44 23.49 -5.13 -7.78
CA LYS A 44 23.84 -5.84 -9.02
C LYS A 44 22.60 -5.98 -9.89
N ARG A 45 22.69 -5.54 -11.14
CA ARG A 45 21.58 -5.65 -12.10
C ARG A 45 21.31 -7.13 -12.39
N GLY A 46 20.06 -7.55 -12.24
CA GLY A 46 19.64 -8.93 -12.54
C GLY A 46 20.02 -9.97 -11.49
N ALA A 47 20.59 -9.55 -10.36
CA ALA A 47 20.75 -10.44 -9.21
C ALA A 47 19.38 -10.75 -8.59
N PRO A 48 19.18 -11.97 -8.08
CA PRO A 48 17.95 -12.32 -7.37
C PRO A 48 17.82 -11.45 -6.12
N LEU A 49 16.61 -10.93 -5.88
CA LEU A 49 16.30 -10.09 -4.72
C LEU A 49 15.83 -10.93 -3.53
N LEU A 50 15.18 -12.06 -3.81
CA LEU A 50 14.61 -12.96 -2.82
C LEU A 50 15.33 -14.31 -2.80
N VAL A 51 15.26 -15.00 -1.65
CA VAL A 51 15.90 -16.31 -1.45
C VAL A 51 15.25 -17.40 -2.30
N ASP A 52 13.92 -17.38 -2.42
CA ASP A 52 13.18 -18.38 -3.18
C ASP A 52 13.11 -18.02 -4.67
N PRO A 53 13.57 -18.89 -5.58
CA PRO A 53 13.60 -18.59 -7.01
C PRO A 53 12.22 -18.38 -7.64
N ALA A 54 11.18 -19.07 -7.15
CA ALA A 54 9.83 -18.93 -7.69
C ALA A 54 9.22 -17.58 -7.29
N MET A 55 9.35 -17.21 -6.02
CA MET A 55 8.95 -15.90 -5.50
C MET A 55 9.74 -14.76 -6.15
N ASP A 56 11.04 -14.94 -6.34
CA ASP A 56 11.91 -13.96 -7.02
C ASP A 56 11.49 -13.76 -8.47
N ALA A 57 11.17 -14.83 -9.21
CA ALA A 57 10.68 -14.72 -10.58
C ALA A 57 9.37 -13.92 -10.69
N VAL A 58 8.46 -14.08 -9.72
CA VAL A 58 7.22 -13.27 -9.65
C VAL A 58 7.56 -11.81 -9.32
N CYS A 59 8.48 -11.57 -8.39
CA CYS A 59 8.92 -10.24 -8.01
C CYS A 59 9.59 -9.51 -9.18
N ALA A 60 10.49 -10.17 -9.89
CA ALA A 60 11.16 -9.65 -11.09
C ALA A 60 10.18 -9.31 -12.21
N ALA A 61 9.19 -10.18 -12.46
CA ALA A 61 8.14 -9.89 -13.44
C ALA A 61 7.31 -8.65 -13.04
N ALA A 62 7.04 -8.48 -11.74
CA ALA A 62 6.34 -7.31 -11.22
C ALA A 62 7.17 -6.03 -11.29
N ASP A 63 8.47 -6.10 -11.01
CA ASP A 63 9.42 -4.98 -11.07
C ASP A 63 9.54 -4.40 -12.49
N VAL A 64 9.68 -5.28 -13.49
CA VAL A 64 9.69 -4.92 -14.92
C VAL A 64 8.34 -4.35 -15.38
N GLY A 65 7.26 -4.62 -14.63
CA GLY A 65 5.91 -4.17 -14.97
C GLY A 65 5.19 -5.09 -15.96
N CYS A 66 5.71 -6.30 -16.22
CA CYS A 66 5.13 -7.24 -17.16
C CYS A 66 4.02 -8.07 -16.51
N PHE A 67 2.78 -7.56 -16.56
CA PHE A 67 1.64 -8.21 -15.90
C PHE A 67 1.32 -9.60 -16.46
N ALA A 68 1.53 -9.84 -17.76
CA ALA A 68 1.33 -11.15 -18.38
C ALA A 68 2.27 -12.21 -17.78
N THR A 69 3.56 -11.90 -17.70
CA THR A 69 4.56 -12.78 -17.07
C THR A 69 4.25 -12.98 -15.58
N TYR A 70 3.81 -11.92 -14.87
CA TYR A 70 3.37 -12.05 -13.49
C TYR A 70 2.24 -13.07 -13.34
N ILE A 71 1.20 -13.01 -14.19
CA ILE A 71 0.10 -13.98 -14.16
C ILE A 71 0.62 -15.41 -14.32
N ILE A 72 1.47 -15.63 -15.33
CA ILE A 72 2.03 -16.95 -15.63
C ILE A 72 2.86 -17.48 -14.45
N ARG A 73 3.76 -16.65 -13.91
CA ARG A 73 4.66 -17.03 -12.81
C ARG A 73 3.92 -17.25 -11.49
N GLN A 74 2.83 -16.53 -11.27
CA GLN A 74 1.98 -16.68 -10.09
C GLN A 74 1.23 -18.02 -10.09
N GLY A 75 1.05 -18.62 -11.27
CA GLY A 75 0.44 -19.92 -11.51
C GLY A 75 -0.40 -19.93 -12.78
N GLY A 76 -0.96 -18.79 -13.18
CA GLY A 76 -1.96 -18.67 -14.25
C GLY A 76 -3.26 -18.00 -13.81
N VAL A 77 -4.26 -18.02 -14.68
CA VAL A 77 -5.62 -17.50 -14.42
C VAL A 77 -6.52 -18.67 -13.96
N LEU A 78 -7.54 -18.38 -13.15
CA LEU A 78 -8.55 -19.36 -12.67
C LEU A 78 -8.01 -20.44 -11.70
N ILE A 79 -6.91 -20.16 -11.01
CA ILE A 79 -6.32 -21.08 -10.03
C ILE A 79 -6.90 -20.82 -8.64
N PRO A 80 -7.13 -21.87 -7.83
CA PRO A 80 -7.50 -21.71 -6.42
C PRO A 80 -6.51 -20.81 -5.69
N ARG A 81 -7.01 -19.90 -4.85
CA ARG A 81 -6.17 -18.86 -4.21
C ARG A 81 -5.07 -19.40 -3.29
N GLU A 82 -5.23 -20.64 -2.85
CA GLU A 82 -4.29 -21.41 -2.04
C GLU A 82 -3.03 -21.85 -2.82
N ASN A 83 -3.16 -22.09 -4.13
CA ASN A 83 -2.07 -22.60 -4.97
C ASN A 83 -1.19 -21.50 -5.58
N TYR A 84 -1.46 -20.24 -5.23
CA TYR A 84 -0.67 -19.11 -5.69
C TYR A 84 0.73 -19.09 -5.07
N VAL A 85 1.75 -18.76 -5.88
CA VAL A 85 3.16 -18.70 -5.43
C VAL A 85 3.36 -17.65 -4.32
N VAL A 86 2.71 -16.49 -4.44
CA VAL A 86 2.84 -15.36 -3.50
C VAL A 86 1.49 -14.87 -3.00
N ARG A 87 1.36 -14.61 -1.71
CA ARG A 87 0.16 -14.06 -1.07
C ARG A 87 0.49 -12.85 -0.21
N LEU A 88 -0.56 -12.08 0.09
CA LEU A 88 -0.47 -11.03 1.11
C LEU A 88 -0.35 -11.66 2.49
N ALA A 89 0.59 -11.13 3.27
CA ALA A 89 0.71 -11.43 4.68
C ALA A 89 -0.12 -10.40 5.45
N TYR A 90 -1.03 -10.89 6.29
CA TYR A 90 -1.81 -10.08 7.22
C TYR A 90 -1.29 -10.28 8.64
N GLN A 91 -1.36 -9.21 9.44
CA GLN A 91 -1.09 -9.25 10.87
C GLN A 91 -2.24 -8.55 11.60
N PRO A 92 -2.69 -9.03 12.77
CA PRO A 92 -3.52 -8.22 13.64
C PRO A 92 -2.80 -6.91 13.97
N ALA A 93 -3.54 -5.81 13.99
CA ALA A 93 -2.99 -4.54 14.44
C ALA A 93 -2.66 -4.59 15.94
N ASP A 94 -1.59 -3.91 16.35
CA ASP A 94 -1.20 -3.84 17.76
C ASP A 94 -2.18 -2.99 18.60
N GLU A 95 -2.93 -2.10 17.93
CA GLU A 95 -3.87 -1.15 18.56
C GLU A 95 -5.31 -1.45 18.16
N MET A 96 -6.23 -1.35 19.12
CA MET A 96 -7.66 -1.41 18.87
C MET A 96 -8.14 -0.14 18.17
N ASN A 97 -9.08 -0.31 17.24
CA ASN A 97 -9.77 0.80 16.61
C ASN A 97 -10.71 1.51 17.61
N ALA A 98 -11.29 2.66 17.21
CA ALA A 98 -12.24 3.41 18.02
C ALA A 98 -13.52 2.64 18.40
N TYR A 99 -13.75 1.48 17.77
CA TYR A 99 -14.88 0.59 17.99
C TYR A 99 -14.51 -0.68 18.76
N CYS A 100 -13.33 -0.70 19.41
CA CYS A 100 -12.84 -1.83 20.19
C CYS A 100 -12.63 -3.14 19.39
N GLU A 101 -12.32 -3.04 18.11
CA GLU A 101 -11.95 -4.19 17.27
C GLU A 101 -10.45 -4.16 16.94
N ILE A 102 -9.86 -5.34 16.73
CA ILE A 102 -8.46 -5.49 16.27
C ILE A 102 -8.49 -5.74 14.75
N PRO A 103 -8.28 -4.71 13.92
CA PRO A 103 -8.33 -4.89 12.47
C PRO A 103 -7.10 -5.66 11.97
N GLU A 104 -7.29 -6.48 10.93
CA GLU A 104 -6.18 -7.06 10.19
C GLU A 104 -5.53 -6.02 9.29
N LYS A 105 -4.22 -5.85 9.42
CA LYS A 105 -3.41 -4.95 8.61
C LYS A 105 -2.53 -5.74 7.67
N VAL A 106 -2.36 -5.22 6.45
CA VAL A 106 -1.38 -5.76 5.50
C VAL A 106 0.03 -5.55 6.06
N PHE A 107 0.73 -6.64 6.31
CA PHE A 107 2.12 -6.65 6.76
C PHE A 107 3.10 -6.61 5.59
N GLY A 108 2.82 -7.43 4.57
CA GLY A 108 3.63 -7.52 3.36
C GLY A 108 3.28 -8.73 2.51
N VAL A 109 4.28 -9.52 2.13
CA VAL A 109 4.12 -10.68 1.24
C VAL A 109 4.73 -11.93 1.86
N TRP A 110 4.18 -13.09 1.52
CA TRP A 110 4.70 -14.40 1.90
C TRP A 110 4.37 -15.44 0.83
N SER A 111 5.04 -16.59 0.86
CA SER A 111 4.80 -17.72 -0.03
C SER A 111 4.11 -18.88 0.71
N PRO A 112 2.94 -19.37 0.25
CA PRO A 112 2.27 -20.52 0.86
C PRO A 112 3.12 -21.79 0.91
N ARG A 113 4.01 -21.97 -0.07
CA ARG A 113 4.88 -23.15 -0.17
C ARG A 113 5.93 -23.21 0.93
N LEU A 114 6.43 -22.05 1.35
CA LEU A 114 7.52 -21.92 2.32
C LEU A 114 7.02 -21.65 3.74
N GLY A 115 5.72 -21.35 3.89
CA GLY A 115 5.13 -21.00 5.17
C GLY A 115 5.66 -19.68 5.73
N ASP A 116 5.61 -19.55 7.06
CA ASP A 116 5.92 -18.30 7.77
C ASP A 116 7.39 -17.85 7.65
N ALA A 117 8.31 -18.77 7.32
CA ALA A 117 9.72 -18.44 7.08
C ALA A 117 9.92 -17.47 5.91
N SER A 118 8.96 -17.42 4.98
CA SER A 118 9.00 -16.54 3.80
C SER A 118 8.31 -15.19 4.01
N ARG A 119 7.90 -14.87 5.24
CA ARG A 119 7.13 -13.65 5.52
C ARG A 119 8.03 -12.42 5.51
N ILE A 120 7.79 -11.52 4.57
CA ILE A 120 8.57 -10.30 4.38
C ILE A 120 7.71 -9.08 4.72
N CYS A 121 8.22 -8.24 5.63
CA CYS A 121 7.59 -6.98 5.99
C CYS A 121 7.88 -5.90 4.93
N THR A 122 6.83 -5.31 4.36
CA THR A 122 6.95 -4.17 3.42
C THR A 122 6.56 -2.84 4.06
N ARG A 123 5.83 -2.86 5.17
CA ARG A 123 5.26 -1.66 5.81
C ARG A 123 5.89 -1.41 7.17
N LEU A 124 7.09 -0.84 7.15
CA LEU A 124 7.86 -0.52 8.36
C LEU A 124 7.41 0.78 9.04
N VAL A 125 6.71 1.66 8.32
CA VAL A 125 6.33 2.98 8.85
C VAL A 125 4.94 2.92 9.49
N LYS A 126 4.90 3.17 10.80
CA LYS A 126 3.67 3.46 11.54
C LYS A 126 3.47 4.97 11.56
N TRP A 127 2.42 5.45 10.88
CA TRP A 127 2.05 6.86 10.88
C TRP A 127 1.16 7.16 12.07
N ILE A 128 1.50 8.21 12.81
CA ILE A 128 0.67 8.73 13.91
C ILE A 128 -0.14 9.90 13.35
N PHE A 129 -1.47 9.79 13.41
CA PHE A 129 -2.34 10.89 13.04
C PHE A 129 -2.39 11.88 14.20
N HIS A 130 -1.84 13.08 13.97
CA HIS A 130 -1.99 14.18 14.89
C HIS A 130 -3.11 15.09 14.39
N CYS A 131 -4.12 15.36 15.24
CA CYS A 131 -5.10 16.40 14.94
C CYS A 131 -4.39 17.76 14.95
N GLN A 132 -4.45 18.47 13.83
CA GLN A 132 -3.90 19.81 13.71
C GLN A 132 -4.69 20.75 14.61
N LYS A 133 -4.03 21.30 15.65
CA LYS A 133 -4.66 22.30 16.52
C LYS A 133 -4.87 23.57 15.69
N TRP A 134 -6.13 23.95 15.49
CA TRP A 134 -6.49 25.25 14.94
C TRP A 134 -6.03 26.34 15.92
N GLN A 135 -4.91 27.00 15.63
CA GLN A 135 -4.60 28.26 16.29
C GLN A 135 -5.58 29.31 15.77
N LYS A 136 -6.41 29.85 16.68
CA LYS A 136 -7.16 31.06 16.38
C LYS A 136 -6.15 32.18 16.17
N SER A 137 -5.98 32.65 14.94
CA SER A 137 -5.28 33.91 14.67
C SER A 137 -6.00 35.02 15.44
N PRO A 138 -5.30 35.85 16.24
CA PRO A 138 -5.93 37.02 16.82
C PRO A 138 -6.37 37.93 15.66
N ILE A 139 -7.68 38.15 15.60
CA ILE A 139 -8.37 38.98 14.63
C ILE A 139 -7.73 40.38 14.63
N PHE A 140 -7.46 40.88 13.43
CA PHE A 140 -6.95 42.21 13.14
C PHE A 140 -7.58 43.29 14.04
N HIS A 141 -6.72 44.12 14.61
CA HIS A 141 -7.05 45.32 15.36
C HIS A 141 -7.90 46.26 14.50
N CYS A 142 -9.18 46.42 14.84
CA CYS A 142 -10.09 47.33 14.16
C CYS A 142 -9.73 48.77 14.52
N GLN A 143 -8.90 49.44 13.71
CA GLN A 143 -8.67 50.88 13.83
C GLN A 143 -9.97 51.62 13.50
N LYS A 144 -10.53 52.28 14.53
CA LYS A 144 -11.65 53.21 14.45
C LYS A 144 -11.16 54.52 13.81
N TRP A 145 -11.42 54.70 12.52
CA TRP A 145 -11.51 55.97 11.79
C TRP A 145 -12.98 56.02 11.32
N LEU A 146 -13.80 57.06 11.38
CA LEU A 146 -13.71 58.50 11.65
C LEU A 146 -15.19 58.95 11.81
N CYS A 147 -15.51 59.94 12.65
CA CYS A 147 -16.43 61.02 12.26
C CYS A 147 -16.48 62.11 13.34
N GLN A 148 -16.02 63.30 12.94
CA GLN A 148 -16.27 64.60 13.59
C GLN A 148 -17.73 65.04 13.37
N LEU A 149 -18.07 66.21 13.93
CA LEU A 149 -19.33 67.00 13.88
C LEU A 149 -20.17 66.80 15.16
N THR A 150 -20.62 67.80 15.92
CA THR A 150 -20.74 69.26 15.78
C THR A 150 -21.24 69.80 17.15
N GLU A 151 -20.94 71.07 17.46
CA GLU A 151 -21.73 71.99 18.33
C GLU A 151 -21.80 71.61 19.84
N SER A 152 -21.61 72.49 20.81
CA SER A 152 -21.65 73.96 20.91
C SER A 152 -21.05 74.38 22.26
#